data_AF-A0A9W4DRC5-F1
#
_entry.id   AF-A0A9W4DRC5-F1
#
_cell.length_a   1.000
_cell.length_b   1.000
_cell.length_c   1.000
_cell.angle_alpha   90.00
_cell.angle_beta   90.00
_cell.angle_gamma   90.00
#
_symmetry.space_group_name_H-M   'P 1'
#
loop_
_entity.id
_entity.type
_entity.pdbx_description
1 polymer ?
#
loop_
_entity_poly.entity_id
_entity_poly.type
_entity_poly.pdbx_seq_one_letter_code
_entity_poly.pdbx_strand_id
1 'polypeptide(L)'
;MKFQSTALGVTISFCFYTIAATDEPGNYVCGKDYLVSHLISKYVKSSCISLKYADITNIYPVTFDGSSHFGISDATLFATPTRIGNVKKHVKGCIGKNRVVIDSMCNLIGLVYVTNQSYKRCVKILDSTDESWIASQTISSPVPKTYGYDCNFTIFILEETLQFYRKLKQKISTLEKWEVRKHILTIYSTEFGERTVTIWPILINGMCKEGTYKLQTPYRIAVDKNLIFLGMMYRLGSHWKRCEQIEYDDSEPSRSLDPTKNSIGERIFENVSAYKCDDVYFSAITVNSHMQAACTSISEDTRLQEGYNRMWPIRKEEFPTTSRGTKDWNYYIKFDLDCNFLGVHVRLNNRYRECPKDTSSLHPAKQRPTLTCLNLFPH
;
A
#
# COMPACT_ATOMS: atom_id res chain seq x y z
N MET A 1 31.00 17.93 68.98
CA MET A 1 30.79 18.79 67.79
C MET A 1 30.34 17.91 66.64
N LYS A 2 29.18 18.22 66.05
CA LYS A 2 28.48 17.42 65.04
C LYS A 2 29.17 17.60 63.67
N PHE A 3 29.58 16.50 63.03
CA PHE A 3 29.82 16.47 61.60
C PHE A 3 28.49 16.19 60.90
N GLN A 4 27.92 17.22 60.25
CA GLN A 4 26.84 17.04 59.28
C GLN A 4 27.47 16.58 57.97
N SER A 5 27.16 15.34 57.57
CA SER A 5 27.41 14.85 56.22
C SER A 5 26.09 14.97 55.46
N THR A 6 25.94 16.02 54.67
CA THR A 6 24.84 16.19 53.72
C THR A 6 25.21 15.47 52.43
N ALA A 7 24.72 14.24 52.27
CA ALA A 7 24.71 13.55 50.99
C ALA A 7 23.67 14.22 50.08
N LEU A 8 24.14 15.00 49.10
CA LEU A 8 23.30 15.48 48.00
C LEU A 8 23.08 14.31 47.03
N GLY A 9 21.91 13.67 47.12
CA GLY A 9 21.44 12.75 46.09
C GLY A 9 20.98 13.55 44.87
N VAL A 10 21.72 13.46 43.77
CA VAL A 10 21.30 14.00 42.47
C VAL A 10 20.38 12.96 41.82
N THR A 11 19.07 13.20 41.88
CA THR A 11 18.10 12.41 41.12
C THR A 11 18.14 12.90 39.67
N ILE A 12 18.91 12.21 38.81
CA ILE A 12 18.86 12.43 37.36
C ILE A 12 17.53 11.85 36.87
N SER A 13 16.52 12.71 36.77
CA SER A 13 15.25 12.38 36.13
C SER A 13 15.50 12.29 34.63
N PHE A 14 15.75 11.07 34.14
CA PHE A 14 15.71 10.80 32.70
C PHE A 14 14.26 10.93 32.25
N CYS A 15 13.87 12.15 31.84
CA CYS A 15 12.75 12.32 30.95
C CYS A 15 13.11 11.63 29.65
N PHE A 16 12.70 10.36 29.52
CA PHE A 16 12.56 9.72 28.23
C PHE A 16 11.51 10.53 27.46
N TYR A 17 11.95 11.60 26.79
CA TYR A 17 11.34 11.97 25.54
C TYR A 17 11.60 10.79 24.62
N THR A 18 10.72 9.79 24.68
CA THR A 18 10.42 8.99 23.50
C THR A 18 9.98 10.01 22.47
N ILE A 19 10.93 10.48 21.67
CA ILE A 19 10.66 10.94 20.33
C ILE A 19 10.09 9.68 19.69
N ALA A 20 8.79 9.47 19.85
CA ALA A 20 8.05 8.63 18.94
C ALA A 20 8.35 9.28 17.60
N ALA A 21 9.19 8.63 16.79
CA ALA A 21 9.27 8.94 15.39
C ALA A 21 7.81 8.95 14.95
N THR A 22 7.28 10.14 14.66
CA THR A 22 6.04 10.23 13.93
C THR A 22 6.42 9.65 12.59
N ASP A 23 6.22 8.34 12.42
CA ASP A 23 6.41 7.62 11.17
C ASP A 23 5.38 8.19 10.20
N GLU A 24 5.65 9.40 9.71
CA GLU A 24 4.89 9.97 8.63
C GLU A 24 5.03 9.00 7.47
N PRO A 25 3.89 8.59 6.86
CA PRO A 25 3.95 7.68 5.74
C PRO A 25 4.77 8.34 4.63
N GLY A 26 5.75 7.64 4.08
CA GLY A 26 6.54 8.17 2.97
C GLY A 26 5.69 8.42 1.72
N ASN A 27 6.30 8.99 0.67
CA ASN A 27 5.65 9.19 -0.62
C ASN A 27 5.44 7.85 -1.35
N TYR A 28 4.40 7.75 -2.18
CA TYR A 28 4.10 6.54 -2.96
C TYR A 28 3.84 6.85 -4.42
N VAL A 29 4.17 5.89 -5.30
CA VAL A 29 3.71 5.86 -6.68
C VAL A 29 2.75 4.69 -6.90
N CYS A 30 1.57 5.00 -7.42
CA CYS A 30 0.55 4.03 -7.84
C CYS A 30 0.38 4.09 -9.36
N GLY A 31 1.09 3.23 -10.10
CA GLY A 31 1.08 3.29 -11.56
C GLY A 31 1.74 4.59 -12.06
N LYS A 32 0.92 5.56 -12.47
CA LYS A 32 1.36 6.90 -12.92
C LYS A 32 0.92 8.03 -11.99
N ASP A 33 0.29 7.69 -10.86
CA ASP A 33 -0.16 8.66 -9.86
C ASP A 33 0.89 8.79 -8.75
N TYR A 34 1.32 10.02 -8.46
CA TYR A 34 2.14 10.35 -7.29
C TYR A 34 1.25 10.67 -6.09
N LEU A 35 1.53 10.11 -4.93
CA LEU A 35 0.78 10.32 -3.70
C LEU A 35 1.73 10.78 -2.58
N VAL A 36 1.48 11.99 -2.09
CA VAL A 36 2.33 12.65 -1.10
C VAL A 36 1.98 12.21 0.32
N SER A 37 3.00 12.08 1.18
CA SER A 37 2.92 11.68 2.60
C SER A 37 1.73 12.29 3.35
N HIS A 38 1.63 13.63 3.37
CA HIS A 38 0.59 14.34 4.12
C HIS A 38 -0.84 13.99 3.69
N LEU A 39 -1.06 13.70 2.40
CA LEU A 39 -2.37 13.24 1.91
C LEU A 39 -2.65 11.82 2.36
N ILE A 40 -1.63 10.96 2.33
CA ILE A 40 -1.74 9.57 2.79
C ILE A 40 -2.12 9.52 4.27
N SER A 41 -1.47 10.32 5.12
CA SER A 41 -1.83 10.44 6.55
C SER A 41 -3.30 10.78 6.76
N LYS A 42 -3.83 11.71 5.94
CA LYS A 42 -5.25 12.09 5.98
C LYS A 42 -6.16 10.93 5.56
N TYR A 43 -5.76 10.15 4.57
CA TYR A 43 -6.52 8.98 4.10
C TYR A 43 -6.51 7.85 5.11
N VAL A 44 -5.38 7.56 5.74
CA VAL A 44 -5.26 6.60 6.86
C VAL A 44 -6.19 6.99 7.99
N LYS A 45 -6.15 8.26 8.42
CA LYS A 45 -7.05 8.78 9.47
C LYS A 45 -8.53 8.63 9.10
N SER A 46 -8.91 8.97 7.87
CA SER A 46 -10.29 8.82 7.38
C SER A 46 -10.74 7.36 7.33
N SER A 47 -9.85 6.47 6.88
CA SER A 47 -10.08 5.02 6.85
C SER A 47 -10.29 4.47 8.27
N CYS A 48 -9.42 4.86 9.21
CA CYS A 48 -9.53 4.47 10.61
C CYS A 48 -10.83 4.94 11.25
N ILE A 49 -11.22 6.20 11.03
CA ILE A 49 -12.51 6.74 11.50
C ILE A 49 -13.68 5.91 10.95
N SER A 50 -13.64 5.57 9.67
CA SER A 50 -14.70 4.77 9.02
C SER A 50 -14.75 3.33 9.53
N LEU A 51 -13.59 2.75 9.86
CA LEU A 51 -13.50 1.45 10.52
C LEU A 51 -14.09 1.55 11.93
N LYS A 52 -13.62 2.51 12.74
CA LYS A 52 -14.00 2.71 14.15
C LYS A 52 -15.48 2.97 14.39
N TYR A 53 -16.14 3.74 13.54
CA TYR A 53 -17.59 3.97 13.68
C TYR A 53 -18.43 2.87 13.05
N ALA A 54 -17.82 2.01 12.24
CA ALA A 54 -18.45 0.84 11.65
C ALA A 54 -19.83 1.12 10.99
N ASP A 55 -20.04 2.31 10.41
CA ASP A 55 -21.35 2.64 9.80
C ASP A 55 -21.62 1.67 8.64
N ILE A 56 -22.67 0.85 8.76
CA ILE A 56 -23.04 -0.17 7.77
C ILE A 56 -23.56 0.45 6.48
N THR A 57 -24.02 1.71 6.52
CA THR A 57 -24.41 2.44 5.31
C THR A 57 -23.18 2.88 4.50
N ASN A 58 -22.00 2.87 5.10
CA ASN A 58 -20.74 3.11 4.41
C ASN A 58 -20.15 1.77 3.92
N ILE A 59 -19.90 1.68 2.62
CA ILE A 59 -19.28 0.51 1.99
C ILE A 59 -17.82 0.34 2.43
N TYR A 60 -17.12 1.44 2.68
CA TYR A 60 -15.70 1.43 3.02
C TYR A 60 -15.45 1.63 4.53
N PRO A 61 -14.37 1.06 5.08
CA PRO A 61 -13.40 0.20 4.40
C PRO A 61 -13.98 -1.15 3.99
N VAL A 62 -13.45 -1.70 2.90
CA VAL A 62 -13.70 -3.09 2.47
C VAL A 62 -12.65 -4.01 3.07
N THR A 63 -12.96 -5.30 3.21
CA THR A 63 -11.94 -6.31 3.53
C THR A 63 -10.98 -6.48 2.38
N PHE A 64 -9.71 -6.70 2.72
CA PHE A 64 -8.63 -6.84 1.76
C PHE A 64 -7.71 -8.00 2.18
N ASP A 65 -7.50 -8.94 1.26
CA ASP A 65 -6.53 -10.02 1.42
C ASP A 65 -5.12 -9.50 1.11
N GLY A 66 -4.27 -9.47 2.15
CA GLY A 66 -2.89 -9.00 2.06
C GLY A 66 -1.91 -10.00 1.44
N SER A 67 -2.33 -11.25 1.21
CA SER A 67 -1.42 -12.37 0.93
C SER A 67 -0.56 -12.13 -0.30
N SER A 68 -1.16 -11.76 -1.43
CA SER A 68 -0.45 -11.60 -2.70
C SER A 68 0.29 -10.26 -2.86
N HIS A 69 -0.06 -9.24 -2.08
CA HIS A 69 0.48 -7.88 -2.26
C HIS A 69 1.47 -7.48 -1.16
N PHE A 70 1.27 -7.98 0.05
CA PHE A 70 2.04 -7.61 1.22
C PHE A 70 2.64 -8.82 1.94
N GLY A 71 2.38 -10.05 1.48
CA GLY A 71 2.89 -11.27 2.13
C GLY A 71 2.23 -11.57 3.48
N ILE A 72 1.07 -10.95 3.76
CA ILE A 72 0.32 -11.08 5.01
C ILE A 72 -0.88 -11.99 4.75
N SER A 73 -0.76 -13.26 5.15
CA SER A 73 -1.80 -14.28 4.95
C SER A 73 -2.54 -14.67 6.21
N ASP A 74 -2.14 -14.14 7.37
CA ASP A 74 -2.65 -14.46 8.71
C ASP A 74 -3.41 -13.29 9.36
N ALA A 75 -3.76 -12.27 8.56
CA ALA A 75 -4.59 -11.14 8.95
C ALA A 75 -5.51 -10.70 7.79
N THR A 76 -6.69 -10.19 8.12
CA THR A 76 -7.52 -9.46 7.14
C THR A 76 -7.25 -7.97 7.27
N LEU A 77 -6.90 -7.33 6.16
CA LEU A 77 -6.64 -5.90 6.08
C LEU A 77 -7.90 -5.14 5.64
N PHE A 78 -7.83 -3.82 5.70
CA PHE A 78 -8.94 -2.93 5.38
C PHE A 78 -8.52 -1.90 4.34
N ALA A 79 -9.19 -1.88 3.18
CA ALA A 79 -8.89 -0.98 2.09
C ALA A 79 -9.93 0.14 1.95
N THR A 80 -9.48 1.37 1.81
CA THR A 80 -10.32 2.56 1.59
C THR A 80 -9.81 3.38 0.41
N PRO A 81 -10.68 3.85 -0.49
CA PRO A 81 -10.27 4.75 -1.57
C PRO A 81 -9.67 6.05 -1.08
N THR A 82 -8.56 6.46 -1.71
CA THR A 82 -7.82 7.68 -1.35
C THR A 82 -8.58 8.97 -1.68
N ARG A 83 -9.71 8.92 -2.39
CA ARG A 83 -10.54 10.11 -2.69
C ARG A 83 -11.70 10.34 -1.72
N ILE A 84 -11.85 9.55 -0.65
CA ILE A 84 -12.96 9.70 0.33
C ILE A 84 -12.67 10.81 1.36
N GLY A 85 -11.88 11.83 0.99
CA GLY A 85 -11.83 13.07 1.74
C GLY A 85 -13.11 13.88 1.48
N ASN A 86 -14.09 13.78 2.39
CA ASN A 86 -15.33 14.59 2.42
C ASN A 86 -16.41 14.22 1.39
N VAL A 87 -16.81 12.95 1.30
CA VAL A 87 -17.89 12.56 0.41
C VAL A 87 -19.06 11.97 1.20
N LYS A 88 -20.20 12.67 1.13
CA LYS A 88 -21.50 12.30 1.71
C LYS A 88 -21.82 10.82 1.48
N LYS A 89 -22.59 10.26 2.42
CA LYS A 89 -23.00 8.85 2.60
C LYS A 89 -23.44 8.04 1.37
N HIS A 90 -23.54 8.59 0.17
CA HIS A 90 -24.05 7.92 -1.02
C HIS A 90 -23.38 8.49 -2.29
N VAL A 91 -22.14 8.09 -2.61
CA VAL A 91 -21.56 8.46 -3.92
C VAL A 91 -21.29 7.25 -4.79
N LYS A 92 -22.28 6.99 -5.66
CA LYS A 92 -22.16 6.33 -6.96
C LYS A 92 -21.32 7.20 -7.92
N GLY A 93 -20.08 7.52 -7.55
CA GLY A 93 -19.15 8.33 -8.36
C GLY A 93 -17.86 7.56 -8.69
N CYS A 94 -16.98 8.16 -9.49
CA CYS A 94 -15.64 7.61 -9.75
C CYS A 94 -14.80 7.65 -8.47
N ILE A 95 -14.83 6.56 -7.71
CA ILE A 95 -14.14 6.32 -6.42
C ILE A 95 -12.59 6.47 -6.52
N GLY A 96 -12.05 6.61 -7.73
CA GLY A 96 -10.61 6.62 -7.98
C GLY A 96 -10.05 5.20 -7.99
N LYS A 97 -8.82 5.04 -8.51
CA LYS A 97 -8.17 3.72 -8.63
C LYS A 97 -7.38 3.34 -7.39
N ASN A 98 -6.91 4.31 -6.61
CA ASN A 98 -5.99 4.08 -5.50
C ASN A 98 -6.77 3.76 -4.21
N ARG A 99 -6.22 2.88 -3.38
CA ARG A 99 -6.72 2.49 -2.07
C ARG A 99 -5.59 2.60 -1.06
N VAL A 100 -5.88 3.16 0.11
CA VAL A 100 -5.05 3.03 1.30
C VAL A 100 -5.42 1.73 1.99
N VAL A 101 -4.43 0.96 2.43
CA VAL A 101 -4.63 -0.32 3.12
C VAL A 101 -4.09 -0.18 4.55
N ILE A 102 -4.97 -0.41 5.51
CA ILE A 102 -4.66 -0.37 6.94
C ILE A 102 -4.96 -1.73 7.59
N ASP A 103 -4.33 -2.00 8.73
CA ASP A 103 -4.72 -3.13 9.58
C ASP A 103 -5.91 -2.77 10.51
N SER A 104 -6.32 -3.72 11.36
CA SER A 104 -7.38 -3.52 12.35
C SER A 104 -7.02 -2.52 13.47
N MET A 105 -5.73 -2.19 13.62
CA MET A 105 -5.19 -1.24 14.59
C MET A 105 -4.94 0.14 13.97
N CYS A 106 -5.40 0.37 12.73
CA CYS A 106 -5.24 1.60 11.97
C CYS A 106 -3.79 1.95 11.56
N ASN A 107 -2.87 0.99 11.57
CA ASN A 107 -1.53 1.19 11.03
C ASN A 107 -1.57 1.11 9.50
N LEU A 108 -0.77 1.93 8.83
CA LEU A 108 -0.63 1.87 7.37
C LEU A 108 0.18 0.63 6.99
N ILE A 109 -0.43 -0.27 6.22
CA ILE A 109 0.27 -1.40 5.60
C ILE A 109 0.86 -1.00 4.24
N GLY A 110 0.13 -0.17 3.49
CA GLY A 110 0.61 0.34 2.21
C GLY A 110 -0.53 0.85 1.34
N LEU A 111 -0.23 1.04 0.05
CA LEU A 111 -1.19 1.48 -0.94
C LEU A 111 -1.29 0.45 -2.07
N VAL A 112 -2.48 0.34 -2.63
CA VAL A 112 -2.75 -0.44 -3.84
C VAL A 112 -3.56 0.37 -4.83
N TYR A 113 -3.54 -0.01 -6.09
CA TYR A 113 -4.39 0.57 -7.11
C TYR A 113 -5.09 -0.50 -7.95
N VAL A 114 -6.32 -0.20 -8.35
CA VAL A 114 -7.19 -1.11 -9.08
C VAL A 114 -6.85 -1.10 -10.57
N THR A 115 -6.56 -2.28 -11.13
CA THR A 115 -6.43 -2.54 -12.56
C THR A 115 -7.28 -3.75 -12.95
N ASN A 116 -8.24 -3.59 -13.86
CA ASN A 116 -9.09 -4.70 -14.36
C ASN A 116 -9.69 -5.59 -13.25
N GLN A 117 -10.32 -4.98 -12.23
CA GLN A 117 -10.90 -5.67 -11.06
C GLN A 117 -9.89 -6.47 -10.21
N SER A 118 -8.60 -6.18 -10.35
CA SER A 118 -7.53 -6.71 -9.49
C SER A 118 -6.75 -5.55 -8.88
N TYR A 119 -6.00 -5.83 -7.83
CA TYR A 119 -5.12 -4.85 -7.20
C TYR A 119 -3.68 -5.01 -7.69
N LYS A 120 -2.97 -3.89 -7.76
CA LYS A 120 -1.50 -3.83 -7.88
C LYS A 120 -0.95 -3.01 -6.73
N ARG A 121 0.18 -3.45 -6.17
CA ARG A 121 0.86 -2.74 -5.08
C ARG A 121 1.44 -1.42 -5.60
N CYS A 122 1.29 -0.36 -4.83
CA CYS A 122 2.02 0.88 -5.03
C CYS A 122 3.39 0.80 -4.37
N VAL A 123 4.39 1.49 -4.92
CA VAL A 123 5.74 1.49 -4.35
C VAL A 123 5.94 2.69 -3.44
N LYS A 124 6.59 2.49 -2.28
CA LYS A 124 7.05 3.58 -1.42
C LYS A 124 8.34 4.14 -2.01
N ILE A 125 8.37 5.43 -2.27
CA ILE A 125 9.53 6.11 -2.86
C ILE A 125 10.58 6.34 -1.77
N LEU A 126 11.84 6.17 -2.14
CA LEU A 126 12.96 6.62 -1.32
C LEU A 126 13.16 8.12 -1.58
N ASP A 127 12.67 8.96 -0.68
CA ASP A 127 12.92 10.40 -0.79
C ASP A 127 14.39 10.68 -0.43
N SER A 128 15.05 11.55 -1.20
CA SER A 128 16.45 11.95 -0.97
C SER A 128 16.69 12.67 0.37
N THR A 129 15.61 13.07 1.05
CA THR A 129 15.63 13.73 2.37
C THR A 129 15.48 12.77 3.54
N ASP A 130 15.26 11.48 3.29
CA ASP A 130 15.08 10.49 4.35
C ASP A 130 16.47 10.04 4.86
N GLU A 131 17.07 10.87 5.74
CA GLU A 131 18.41 10.67 6.33
C GLU A 131 18.57 9.29 7.03
N SER A 132 17.45 8.64 7.35
CA SER A 132 17.39 7.28 7.91
C SER A 132 18.01 6.23 6.98
N TRP A 133 17.98 6.44 5.66
CA TRP A 133 18.59 5.51 4.69
C TRP A 133 20.11 5.61 4.65
N ILE A 134 20.66 6.82 4.79
CA ILE A 134 22.12 7.03 4.77
C ILE A 134 22.77 6.29 5.96
N ALA A 135 22.07 6.18 7.10
CA ALA A 135 22.55 5.50 8.29
C ALA A 135 22.50 3.95 8.21
N SER A 136 21.78 3.37 7.24
CA SER A 136 21.55 1.93 7.18
C SER A 136 22.40 1.18 6.15
N GLN A 137 23.41 1.80 5.53
CA GLN A 137 24.38 1.13 4.64
C GLN A 137 25.28 0.14 5.42
N THR A 138 24.67 -0.94 5.89
CA THR A 138 25.33 -2.18 6.26
C THR A 138 25.21 -3.16 5.09
N ILE A 139 26.11 -4.15 5.05
CA ILE A 139 26.37 -5.09 3.95
C ILE A 139 25.13 -5.90 3.50
N SER A 140 24.01 -5.81 4.23
CA SER A 140 22.74 -6.53 3.97
C SER A 140 21.60 -5.64 3.44
N SER A 141 21.82 -4.34 3.21
CA SER A 141 20.72 -3.46 2.79
C SER A 141 20.32 -3.71 1.34
N PRO A 142 19.00 -3.85 1.05
CA PRO A 142 18.53 -4.13 -0.30
C PRO A 142 18.91 -2.99 -1.24
N VAL A 143 19.45 -3.35 -2.41
CA VAL A 143 19.82 -2.40 -3.45
C VAL A 143 18.54 -1.70 -3.94
N PRO A 144 18.47 -0.36 -3.90
CA PRO A 144 17.33 0.39 -4.41
C PRO A 144 16.97 -0.02 -5.82
N LYS A 145 15.69 -0.30 -6.05
CA LYS A 145 15.17 -0.61 -7.38
C LYS A 145 14.66 0.66 -8.05
N THR A 146 14.79 0.74 -9.36
CA THR A 146 14.25 1.87 -10.14
C THR A 146 12.85 1.56 -10.62
N TYR A 147 11.86 2.33 -10.17
CA TYR A 147 10.48 2.23 -10.64
C TYR A 147 10.30 2.88 -12.01
N GLY A 148 10.90 4.06 -12.19
CA GLY A 148 10.67 4.89 -13.36
C GLY A 148 11.33 6.26 -13.26
N TYR A 149 10.79 7.21 -14.03
CA TYR A 149 11.27 8.58 -14.09
C TYR A 149 10.12 9.56 -13.84
N ASP A 150 10.33 10.54 -12.96
CA ASP A 150 9.46 11.71 -12.85
C ASP A 150 9.98 12.82 -13.77
N CYS A 151 9.23 13.07 -14.83
CA CYS A 151 9.46 14.18 -15.74
C CYS A 151 8.46 15.31 -15.45
N ASN A 152 8.69 16.12 -14.42
CA ASN A 152 7.83 17.24 -14.04
C ASN A 152 6.37 16.81 -13.77
N PHE A 153 6.21 15.95 -12.77
CA PHE A 153 4.95 15.32 -12.33
C PHE A 153 4.35 14.35 -13.35
N THR A 154 5.09 14.00 -14.39
CA THR A 154 4.69 12.97 -15.36
C THR A 154 5.55 11.73 -15.17
N ILE A 155 4.95 10.68 -14.61
CA ILE A 155 5.65 9.44 -14.29
C ILE A 155 5.71 8.52 -15.51
N PHE A 156 6.94 8.13 -15.86
CA PHE A 156 7.23 7.12 -16.87
C PHE A 156 7.76 5.86 -16.20
N ILE A 157 6.97 4.78 -16.24
CA ILE A 157 7.36 3.48 -15.70
C ILE A 157 8.55 2.94 -16.52
N LEU A 158 9.58 2.45 -15.84
CA LEU A 158 10.84 2.03 -16.48
C LEU A 158 10.59 0.94 -17.53
N GLU A 159 9.84 -0.11 -17.16
CA GLU A 159 9.57 -1.23 -18.06
C GLU A 159 8.78 -0.81 -19.31
N GLU A 160 7.74 0.03 -19.16
CA GLU A 160 6.99 0.58 -20.31
C GLU A 160 7.91 1.40 -21.23
N THR A 161 8.78 2.22 -20.63
CA THR A 161 9.74 3.07 -21.33
C THR A 161 10.76 2.25 -22.11
N LEU A 162 11.34 1.22 -21.48
CA LEU A 162 12.31 0.33 -22.12
C LEU A 162 11.68 -0.49 -23.25
N GLN A 163 10.44 -0.98 -23.06
CA GLN A 163 9.70 -1.66 -24.11
C GLN A 163 9.43 -0.74 -25.31
N PHE A 164 8.99 0.49 -25.05
CA PHE A 164 8.80 1.50 -26.09
C PHE A 164 10.12 1.79 -26.82
N TYR A 165 11.21 1.98 -26.06
CA TYR A 165 12.53 2.22 -26.62
C TYR A 165 12.99 1.09 -27.54
N ARG A 166 12.84 -0.18 -27.14
CA ARG A 166 13.20 -1.34 -27.96
C ARG A 166 12.44 -1.36 -29.29
N LYS A 167 11.11 -1.13 -29.25
CA LYS A 167 10.27 -1.03 -30.46
C LYS A 167 10.70 0.13 -31.36
N LEU A 168 10.99 1.29 -30.77
CA LEU A 168 11.43 2.47 -31.51
C LEU A 168 12.81 2.24 -32.15
N LYS A 169 13.75 1.60 -31.44
CA LYS A 169 15.08 1.24 -31.95
C LYS A 169 15.00 0.32 -33.16
N GLN A 170 14.15 -0.70 -33.12
CA GLN A 170 13.89 -1.57 -34.26
C GLN A 170 13.31 -0.79 -35.44
N LYS A 171 12.29 0.04 -35.21
CA LYS A 171 11.68 0.84 -36.28
C LYS A 171 12.66 1.83 -36.91
N ILE A 172 13.48 2.50 -36.11
CA ILE A 172 14.48 3.44 -36.61
C ILE A 172 15.56 2.73 -37.44
N SER A 173 15.92 1.50 -37.08
CA SER A 173 16.91 0.73 -37.86
C SER A 173 16.46 0.39 -39.28
N THR A 174 15.14 0.43 -39.56
CA THR A 174 14.57 0.17 -40.88
C THR A 174 14.27 1.43 -41.69
N LEU A 175 14.40 2.63 -41.10
CA LEU A 175 14.10 3.90 -41.77
C LEU A 175 15.33 4.46 -42.52
N GLU A 176 15.09 5.23 -43.57
CA GLU A 176 16.16 5.96 -44.25
C GLU A 176 16.78 7.03 -43.33
N LYS A 177 18.10 7.25 -43.43
CA LYS A 177 18.87 8.11 -42.52
C LYS A 177 18.29 9.53 -42.36
N TRP A 178 17.64 10.08 -43.39
CA TRP A 178 17.06 11.42 -43.33
C TRP A 178 15.75 11.47 -42.52
N GLU A 179 14.94 10.41 -42.54
CA GLU A 179 13.72 10.30 -41.73
C GLU A 179 14.05 10.19 -40.25
N VAL A 180 15.11 9.44 -39.93
CA VAL A 180 15.62 9.29 -38.57
C VAL A 180 16.09 10.64 -37.98
N ARG A 181 16.81 11.44 -38.77
CA ARG A 181 17.31 12.77 -38.34
C ARG A 181 16.20 13.77 -38.02
N LYS A 182 14.99 13.63 -38.60
CA LYS A 182 13.85 14.50 -38.27
C LYS A 182 13.31 14.27 -36.86
N HIS A 183 13.67 13.15 -36.24
CA HIS A 183 13.00 12.66 -35.03
C HIS A 183 13.95 12.56 -33.84
N ILE A 184 15.26 12.57 -34.09
CA ILE A 184 16.28 12.44 -33.07
C ILE A 184 17.07 13.73 -32.97
N LEU A 185 17.29 14.22 -31.75
CA LEU A 185 18.14 15.38 -31.50
C LEU A 185 19.41 14.92 -30.78
N THR A 186 20.55 15.50 -31.13
CA THR A 186 21.79 15.30 -30.38
C THR A 186 22.11 16.60 -29.68
N ILE A 187 22.30 16.53 -28.37
CA ILE A 187 22.56 17.68 -27.51
C ILE A 187 23.80 17.42 -26.65
N TYR A 188 24.48 18.49 -26.26
CA TYR A 188 25.43 18.43 -25.16
C TYR A 188 24.66 18.63 -23.86
N SER A 189 24.86 17.76 -22.87
CA SER A 189 24.10 17.80 -21.62
C SER A 189 24.99 17.67 -20.39
N THR A 190 24.93 18.66 -19.51
CA THR A 190 25.57 18.66 -18.19
C THR A 190 24.88 17.69 -17.22
N GLU A 191 23.57 17.48 -17.37
CA GLU A 191 22.72 16.58 -16.58
C GLU A 191 23.12 15.09 -16.64
N PHE A 192 23.93 14.73 -17.65
CA PHE A 192 24.49 13.39 -17.85
C PHE A 192 26.02 13.37 -17.71
N GLY A 193 26.59 14.28 -16.91
CA GLY A 193 28.04 14.34 -16.70
C GLY A 193 28.77 14.79 -17.97
N GLU A 194 28.34 15.95 -18.50
CA GLU A 194 29.05 16.69 -19.54
C GLU A 194 29.39 15.86 -20.79
N ARG A 195 28.36 15.23 -21.36
CA ARG A 195 28.52 14.39 -22.56
C ARG A 195 27.50 14.71 -23.63
N THR A 196 27.84 14.33 -24.86
CA THR A 196 26.90 14.33 -25.97
C THR A 196 25.89 13.20 -25.79
N VAL A 197 24.61 13.56 -25.77
CA VAL A 197 23.48 12.65 -25.57
C VAL A 197 22.55 12.78 -26.76
N THR A 198 22.04 11.64 -27.22
CA THR A 198 21.03 11.58 -28.26
C THR A 198 19.66 11.39 -27.62
N ILE A 199 18.72 12.29 -27.89
CA ILE A 199 17.38 12.28 -27.29
C ILE A 199 16.31 11.88 -28.31
N TRP A 200 15.49 10.90 -27.94
CA TRP A 200 14.52 10.21 -28.79
C TRP A 200 13.11 10.50 -28.29
N PRO A 201 12.09 10.64 -29.17
CA PRO A 201 10.71 10.85 -28.75
C PRO A 201 10.19 9.72 -27.89
N ILE A 202 9.35 10.06 -26.93
CA ILE A 202 8.44 9.12 -26.29
C ILE A 202 7.01 9.65 -26.38
N LEU A 203 6.06 8.74 -26.63
CA LEU A 203 4.64 9.05 -26.65
C LEU A 203 4.01 8.65 -25.32
N ILE A 204 3.22 9.55 -24.75
CA ILE A 204 2.33 9.23 -23.64
C ILE A 204 1.18 8.41 -24.25
N ASN A 205 1.03 7.15 -23.83
CA ASN A 205 -0.01 6.18 -24.25
C ASN A 205 0.31 5.24 -25.43
N GLY A 206 1.58 5.08 -25.82
CA GLY A 206 2.02 3.87 -26.53
C GLY A 206 1.50 3.62 -27.95
N MET A 207 0.62 4.46 -28.51
CA MET A 207 0.13 4.31 -29.88
C MET A 207 0.91 5.17 -30.87
N CYS A 208 1.85 4.56 -31.57
CA CYS A 208 2.36 5.08 -32.84
C CYS A 208 1.27 4.93 -33.91
N LYS A 209 0.40 5.93 -34.09
CA LYS A 209 -0.41 5.98 -35.33
C LYS A 209 0.54 6.24 -36.50
N GLU A 210 0.61 5.28 -37.42
CA GLU A 210 1.32 5.46 -38.69
C GLU A 210 0.91 6.78 -39.35
N GLY A 211 1.91 7.58 -39.76
CA GLY A 211 1.69 8.88 -40.39
C GLY A 211 1.65 10.10 -39.45
N THR A 212 1.68 9.93 -38.12
CA THR A 212 1.70 11.06 -37.18
C THR A 212 2.93 11.08 -36.28
N TYR A 213 4.12 11.16 -36.87
CA TYR A 213 5.35 11.55 -36.16
C TYR A 213 5.35 13.04 -35.79
N LYS A 214 4.21 13.62 -35.40
CA LYS A 214 4.17 14.97 -34.83
C LYS A 214 4.68 14.89 -33.39
N LEU A 215 6.01 14.87 -33.30
CA LEU A 215 6.92 14.79 -32.16
C LEU A 215 6.83 15.95 -31.15
N GLN A 216 5.66 16.54 -30.92
CA GLN A 216 5.50 17.68 -30.00
C GLN A 216 5.52 17.28 -28.52
N THR A 217 5.87 16.05 -28.17
CA THR A 217 5.99 15.69 -26.76
C THR A 217 7.21 16.40 -26.15
N PRO A 218 7.06 17.06 -24.98
CA PRO A 218 8.18 17.68 -24.30
C PRO A 218 9.10 16.63 -23.67
N TYR A 219 8.73 15.35 -23.70
CA TYR A 219 9.45 14.24 -23.08
C TYR A 219 10.28 13.46 -24.10
N ARG A 220 11.47 13.04 -23.70
CA ARG A 220 12.42 12.31 -24.51
C ARG A 220 13.16 11.24 -23.71
N ILE A 221 13.50 10.14 -24.38
CA ILE A 221 14.44 9.12 -23.90
C ILE A 221 15.86 9.60 -24.24
N ALA A 222 16.77 9.58 -23.28
CA ALA A 222 18.18 9.88 -23.48
C ALA A 222 18.98 8.60 -23.71
N VAL A 223 19.81 8.57 -24.75
CA VAL A 223 20.73 7.46 -25.04
C VAL A 223 22.14 7.96 -25.34
N ASP A 224 23.13 7.11 -25.08
CA ASP A 224 24.52 7.39 -25.43
C ASP A 224 24.83 7.08 -26.91
N LYS A 225 26.10 7.29 -27.30
CA LYS A 225 26.61 6.98 -28.65
C LYS A 225 26.46 5.50 -29.05
N ASN A 226 26.40 4.58 -28.09
CA ASN A 226 26.24 3.15 -28.30
C ASN A 226 24.76 2.73 -28.26
N LEU A 227 23.83 3.69 -28.21
CA LEU A 227 22.39 3.45 -28.07
C LEU A 227 22.06 2.68 -26.78
N ILE A 228 22.80 2.99 -25.70
CA ILE A 228 22.52 2.54 -24.34
C ILE A 228 21.59 3.58 -23.69
N PHE A 229 20.53 3.10 -23.06
CA PHE A 229 19.58 3.94 -22.34
C PHE A 229 20.26 4.59 -21.14
N LEU A 230 20.23 5.93 -21.07
CA LEU A 230 20.80 6.72 -19.98
C LEU A 230 19.74 7.23 -19.00
N GLY A 231 18.49 7.33 -19.44
CA GLY A 231 17.39 7.87 -18.65
C GLY A 231 16.41 8.65 -19.51
N MET A 232 15.74 9.62 -18.89
CA MET A 232 14.76 10.48 -19.57
C MET A 232 15.07 11.96 -19.38
N MET A 233 14.58 12.76 -20.33
CA MET A 233 14.63 14.21 -20.28
C MET A 233 13.29 14.81 -20.62
N TYR A 234 13.04 16.01 -20.12
CA TYR A 234 11.88 16.80 -20.49
C TYR A 234 12.29 18.23 -20.83
N ARG A 235 11.49 18.87 -21.68
CA ARG A 235 11.70 20.24 -22.13
C ARG A 235 10.96 21.20 -21.21
N LEU A 236 11.70 22.09 -20.56
CA LEU A 236 11.17 23.21 -19.79
C LEU A 236 11.61 24.52 -20.47
N GLY A 237 10.69 25.13 -21.23
CA GLY A 237 11.01 26.27 -22.09
C GLY A 237 12.01 25.90 -23.19
N SER A 238 13.15 26.60 -23.23
CA SER A 238 14.26 26.35 -24.16
C SER A 238 15.22 25.24 -23.69
N HIS A 239 15.13 24.80 -22.44
CA HIS A 239 16.12 23.92 -21.83
C HIS A 239 15.60 22.49 -21.71
N TRP A 240 16.53 21.54 -21.87
CA TRP A 240 16.30 20.12 -21.57
C TRP A 240 16.79 19.84 -20.16
N LYS A 241 15.91 19.33 -19.31
CA LYS A 241 16.22 18.89 -17.96
C LYS A 241 16.11 17.38 -17.87
N ARG A 242 16.96 16.77 -17.05
CA ARG A 242 16.86 15.33 -16.77
C ARG A 242 15.64 15.08 -15.88
N CYS A 243 14.96 13.97 -16.14
CA CYS A 243 13.89 13.51 -15.27
C CYS A 243 14.49 12.83 -14.03
N GLU A 244 13.85 13.03 -12.89
CA GLU A 244 14.29 12.45 -11.63
C GLU A 244 14.03 10.94 -11.64
N GLN A 245 14.99 10.17 -11.13
CA GLN A 245 14.85 8.72 -11.04
C GLN A 245 14.02 8.40 -9.80
N ILE A 246 12.96 7.62 -9.98
CA ILE A 246 12.10 7.18 -8.87
C ILE A 246 12.65 5.86 -8.37
N GLU A 247 13.32 5.92 -7.23
CA GLU A 247 13.84 4.74 -6.53
C GLU A 247 12.86 4.29 -5.45
N TYR A 248 12.79 2.97 -5.25
CA TYR A 248 11.92 2.38 -4.25
C TYR A 248 12.62 1.21 -3.55
N ASP A 249 12.19 1.01 -2.31
CA ASP A 249 12.48 -0.19 -1.54
C ASP A 249 11.31 -1.18 -1.66
N ASP A 250 11.67 -2.44 -1.88
CA ASP A 250 10.75 -3.56 -2.02
C ASP A 250 10.91 -4.55 -0.87
N SER A 251 11.52 -4.11 0.24
CA SER A 251 11.67 -4.90 1.45
C SER A 251 10.30 -5.35 1.97
N GLU A 252 10.27 -6.58 2.46
CA GLU A 252 9.12 -7.05 3.20
C GLU A 252 8.99 -6.28 4.52
N PRO A 253 7.77 -5.94 4.95
CA PRO A 253 7.56 -5.35 6.27
C PRO A 253 8.13 -6.25 7.37
N SER A 254 8.60 -5.64 8.46
CA SER A 254 8.98 -6.38 9.65
C SER A 254 7.77 -7.16 10.18
N ARG A 255 7.99 -8.44 10.49
CA ARG A 255 6.94 -9.32 11.01
C ARG A 255 7.10 -9.47 12.52
N SER A 256 5.98 -9.52 13.22
CA SER A 256 5.97 -9.91 14.64
C SER A 256 6.51 -11.33 14.79
N LEU A 257 7.39 -11.52 15.77
CA LEU A 257 7.91 -12.83 16.19
C LEU A 257 7.17 -13.38 17.42
N ASP A 258 6.24 -12.61 17.98
CA ASP A 258 5.46 -13.01 19.15
C ASP A 258 4.42 -14.08 18.76
N PRO A 259 4.46 -15.28 19.36
CA PRO A 259 3.55 -16.37 19.02
C PRO A 259 2.09 -16.12 19.41
N THR A 260 1.81 -15.10 20.23
CA THR A 260 0.45 -14.68 20.62
C THR A 260 -0.16 -13.68 19.65
N LYS A 261 0.61 -13.24 18.66
CA LYS A 261 0.24 -12.27 17.64
C LYS A 261 0.41 -12.84 16.24
N ASN A 262 -0.35 -12.31 15.29
CA ASN A 262 -0.10 -12.60 13.88
C ASN A 262 1.07 -11.77 13.33
N SER A 263 1.42 -11.94 12.05
CA SER A 263 2.57 -11.33 11.41
C SER A 263 2.59 -9.80 11.48
N ILE A 264 1.43 -9.16 11.60
CA ILE A 264 1.28 -7.70 11.72
C ILE A 264 1.07 -7.23 13.16
N GLY A 265 1.15 -8.12 14.15
CA GLY A 265 1.08 -7.77 15.57
C GLY A 265 -0.33 -7.73 16.17
N GLU A 266 -1.37 -8.14 15.44
CA GLU A 266 -2.72 -8.27 16.02
C GLU A 266 -2.76 -9.43 17.01
N ARG A 267 -3.51 -9.26 18.09
CA ARG A 267 -3.76 -10.34 19.04
C ARG A 267 -4.56 -11.44 18.36
N ILE A 268 -4.16 -12.69 18.59
CA ILE A 268 -4.97 -13.84 18.21
C ILE A 268 -5.93 -14.12 19.37
N PHE A 269 -7.22 -13.90 19.16
CA PHE A 269 -8.23 -14.15 20.20
C PHE A 269 -8.51 -15.63 20.35
N GLU A 270 -8.68 -16.06 21.60
CA GLU A 270 -9.09 -17.42 21.91
C GLU A 270 -10.50 -17.70 21.39
N ASN A 271 -10.80 -18.96 21.08
CA ASN A 271 -12.11 -19.44 20.62
C ASN A 271 -12.62 -18.89 19.27
N VAL A 272 -11.84 -18.07 18.57
CA VAL A 272 -12.15 -17.66 17.19
C VAL A 272 -12.07 -18.87 16.25
N SER A 273 -13.02 -18.98 15.33
CA SER A 273 -13.13 -20.07 14.37
C SER A 273 -13.76 -19.56 13.08
N ALA A 274 -13.80 -20.39 12.04
CA ALA A 274 -14.54 -20.02 10.83
C ALA A 274 -16.04 -20.26 10.99
N TYR A 275 -16.82 -19.54 10.19
CA TYR A 275 -18.28 -19.56 10.20
C TYR A 275 -18.80 -19.62 8.78
N LYS A 276 -19.90 -20.36 8.59
CA LYS A 276 -20.62 -20.40 7.32
C LYS A 276 -22.00 -19.75 7.50
N CYS A 277 -22.18 -18.56 6.95
CA CYS A 277 -23.46 -17.86 6.99
C CYS A 277 -24.13 -17.92 5.61
N ASP A 278 -25.19 -18.72 5.47
CA ASP A 278 -25.86 -18.94 4.19
C ASP A 278 -24.84 -19.39 3.10
N ASP A 279 -24.65 -18.59 2.04
CA ASP A 279 -23.68 -18.85 0.97
C ASP A 279 -22.30 -18.19 1.22
N VAL A 280 -22.09 -17.55 2.37
CA VAL A 280 -20.88 -16.79 2.71
C VAL A 280 -20.04 -17.53 3.74
N TYR A 281 -18.73 -17.61 3.49
CA TYR A 281 -17.76 -18.19 4.42
C TYR A 281 -16.91 -17.08 5.04
N PHE A 282 -16.81 -17.08 6.36
CA PHE A 282 -15.94 -16.19 7.12
C PHE A 282 -14.83 -17.01 7.75
N SER A 283 -13.59 -16.78 7.31
CA SER A 283 -12.43 -17.45 7.89
C SER A 283 -12.20 -17.01 9.34
N ALA A 284 -11.50 -17.85 10.13
CA ALA A 284 -11.07 -17.46 11.47
C ALA A 284 -10.18 -16.20 11.46
N ILE A 285 -9.37 -16.01 10.42
CA ILE A 285 -8.52 -14.83 10.22
C ILE A 285 -9.40 -13.57 10.05
N THR A 286 -10.42 -13.66 9.20
CA THR A 286 -11.36 -12.56 8.98
C THR A 286 -12.12 -12.19 10.24
N VAL A 287 -12.59 -13.19 10.99
CA VAL A 287 -13.26 -12.95 12.28
C VAL A 287 -12.30 -12.29 13.27
N ASN A 288 -11.05 -12.76 13.36
CA ASN A 288 -10.05 -12.23 14.28
C ASN A 288 -9.76 -10.74 14.03
N SER A 289 -9.44 -10.33 12.79
CA SER A 289 -9.09 -8.94 12.50
C SER A 289 -10.28 -7.98 12.68
N HIS A 290 -11.52 -8.42 12.38
CA HIS A 290 -12.69 -7.58 12.68
C HIS A 290 -12.99 -7.49 14.17
N MET A 291 -12.76 -8.56 14.91
CA MET A 291 -12.87 -8.55 16.37
C MET A 291 -11.84 -7.62 16.99
N GLN A 292 -10.59 -7.64 16.51
CA GLN A 292 -9.55 -6.69 16.93
C GLN A 292 -9.99 -5.25 16.64
N ALA A 293 -10.50 -4.96 15.44
CA ALA A 293 -10.99 -3.62 15.08
C ALA A 293 -12.14 -3.16 15.99
N ALA A 294 -13.11 -4.04 16.27
CA ALA A 294 -14.22 -3.75 17.16
C ALA A 294 -13.73 -3.43 18.59
N CYS A 295 -12.82 -4.25 19.09
CA CYS A 295 -12.29 -4.13 20.44
C CYS A 295 -11.46 -2.87 20.66
N THR A 296 -10.57 -2.55 19.73
CA THR A 296 -9.83 -1.28 19.74
C THR A 296 -10.82 -0.11 19.79
N SER A 297 -11.85 -0.14 18.96
CA SER A 297 -12.85 0.93 18.86
C SER A 297 -13.63 1.17 20.15
N ILE A 298 -14.01 0.10 20.85
CA ILE A 298 -14.74 0.17 22.13
C ILE A 298 -13.84 0.65 23.26
N SER A 299 -12.59 0.18 23.30
CA SER A 299 -11.63 0.59 24.34
C SER A 299 -11.32 2.09 24.28
N GLU A 300 -11.39 2.68 23.09
CA GLU A 300 -11.08 4.10 22.86
C GLU A 300 -12.28 5.05 22.93
N ASP A 301 -13.52 4.56 22.82
CA ASP A 301 -14.72 5.41 22.87
C ASP A 301 -15.79 4.79 23.77
N THR A 302 -15.77 5.18 25.05
CA THR A 302 -16.71 4.72 26.09
C THR A 302 -18.16 5.01 25.75
N ARG A 303 -18.45 5.98 24.87
CA ARG A 303 -19.82 6.25 24.38
C ARG A 303 -20.39 5.11 23.54
N LEU A 304 -19.53 4.23 22.99
CA LEU A 304 -19.97 3.01 22.31
C LEU A 304 -20.39 1.90 23.29
N GLN A 305 -20.08 2.02 24.59
CA GLN A 305 -20.45 1.02 25.60
C GLN A 305 -21.92 1.12 26.06
N GLU A 306 -22.53 2.32 26.02
CA GLU A 306 -23.84 2.56 26.66
C GLU A 306 -25.07 2.39 25.74
N GLY A 307 -24.88 2.11 24.44
CA GLY A 307 -26.03 2.11 23.49
C GLY A 307 -25.97 1.14 22.32
N TYR A 308 -24.86 0.43 22.11
CA TYR A 308 -24.75 -0.52 21.00
C TYR A 308 -25.08 -1.94 21.43
N ASN A 309 -26.04 -2.56 20.74
CA ASN A 309 -26.03 -4.02 20.60
C ASN A 309 -24.62 -4.40 20.17
N ARG A 310 -23.94 -5.24 20.97
CA ARG A 310 -22.52 -5.63 20.85
C ARG A 310 -22.25 -6.43 19.57
N MET A 311 -22.52 -5.79 18.45
CA MET A 311 -22.62 -6.32 17.10
C MET A 311 -21.81 -5.38 16.22
N TRP A 312 -20.73 -5.88 15.67
CA TRP A 312 -19.86 -5.14 14.78
C TRP A 312 -19.98 -5.66 13.36
N PRO A 313 -20.27 -4.82 12.35
CA PRO A 313 -20.46 -5.31 11.00
C PRO A 313 -19.15 -5.87 10.44
N ILE A 314 -19.24 -7.06 9.85
CA ILE A 314 -18.17 -7.62 9.04
C ILE A 314 -18.17 -6.85 7.73
N ARG A 315 -17.01 -6.35 7.30
CA ARG A 315 -16.88 -5.61 6.03
C ARG A 315 -16.86 -6.59 4.85
N LYS A 316 -17.27 -6.12 3.68
CA LYS A 316 -17.30 -6.90 2.44
C LYS A 316 -16.02 -6.68 1.63
N GLU A 317 -15.61 -7.65 0.84
CA GLU A 317 -14.57 -7.47 -0.18
C GLU A 317 -15.06 -6.57 -1.33
N GLU A 318 -14.15 -5.83 -1.97
CA GLU A 318 -14.50 -4.96 -3.11
C GLU A 318 -14.93 -5.78 -4.34
N PHE A 319 -14.29 -6.94 -4.57
CA PHE A 319 -14.48 -7.79 -5.74
C PHE A 319 -14.90 -9.21 -5.32
N PRO A 320 -16.14 -9.40 -4.84
CA PRO A 320 -16.60 -10.71 -4.39
C PRO A 320 -16.63 -11.72 -5.55
N THR A 321 -16.15 -12.93 -5.31
CA THR A 321 -16.15 -14.05 -6.28
C THR A 321 -17.56 -14.61 -6.55
N THR A 322 -18.51 -14.43 -5.63
CA THR A 322 -19.89 -14.88 -5.78
C THR A 322 -20.78 -13.85 -6.49
N SER A 323 -21.44 -14.26 -7.57
CA SER A 323 -22.24 -13.42 -8.49
C SER A 323 -23.64 -13.02 -7.98
N ARG A 324 -24.08 -13.49 -6.81
CA ARG A 324 -25.34 -13.00 -6.22
C ARG A 324 -25.13 -11.56 -5.73
N GLY A 325 -25.80 -10.62 -6.40
CA GLY A 325 -25.94 -9.25 -5.96
C GLY A 325 -26.59 -9.20 -4.58
N THR A 326 -25.79 -9.27 -3.52
CA THR A 326 -26.26 -9.12 -2.15
C THR A 326 -26.57 -7.64 -1.91
N LYS A 327 -27.79 -7.21 -2.21
CA LYS A 327 -28.27 -5.86 -1.87
C LYS A 327 -28.15 -5.55 -0.37
N ASP A 328 -28.02 -6.58 0.47
CA ASP A 328 -28.06 -6.49 1.93
C ASP A 328 -26.89 -7.25 2.58
N TRP A 329 -25.67 -6.68 2.55
CA TRP A 329 -24.54 -7.22 3.31
C TRP A 329 -24.72 -6.91 4.80
N ASN A 330 -25.23 -7.89 5.56
CA ASN A 330 -25.76 -7.70 6.91
C ASN A 330 -25.20 -8.75 7.89
N TYR A 331 -23.88 -8.94 7.89
CA TYR A 331 -23.18 -9.88 8.77
C TYR A 331 -22.45 -9.12 9.87
N TYR A 332 -22.46 -9.67 11.08
CA TYR A 332 -21.96 -9.03 12.29
C TYR A 332 -21.20 -10.02 13.16
N ILE A 333 -20.18 -9.55 13.84
CA ILE A 333 -19.52 -10.24 14.95
C ILE A 333 -20.15 -9.77 16.25
N LYS A 334 -20.47 -10.73 17.13
CA LYS A 334 -20.95 -10.46 18.48
C LYS A 334 -19.83 -10.66 19.49
N PHE A 335 -19.76 -9.79 20.49
CA PHE A 335 -18.78 -9.85 21.58
C PHE A 335 -19.38 -9.34 22.90
N ASP A 336 -18.66 -9.49 24.01
CA ASP A 336 -19.01 -8.89 25.31
C ASP A 336 -18.18 -7.65 25.67
N LEU A 337 -18.34 -7.10 26.88
CA LEU A 337 -17.63 -5.90 27.32
C LEU A 337 -16.14 -6.13 27.54
N ASP A 338 -15.75 -7.37 27.80
CA ASP A 338 -14.35 -7.78 27.99
C ASP A 338 -13.72 -8.21 26.66
N CYS A 339 -14.41 -7.93 25.54
CA CYS A 339 -13.95 -8.29 24.22
C CYS A 339 -13.82 -9.80 23.98
N ASN A 340 -14.63 -10.61 24.65
CA ASN A 340 -14.75 -12.03 24.34
C ASN A 340 -15.66 -12.24 23.14
N PHE A 341 -15.25 -13.12 22.23
CA PHE A 341 -16.00 -13.46 21.03
C PHE A 341 -17.21 -14.33 21.36
N LEU A 342 -18.40 -13.94 20.88
CA LEU A 342 -19.66 -14.65 21.13
C LEU A 342 -20.27 -15.29 19.87
N GLY A 343 -19.71 -15.06 18.68
CA GLY A 343 -20.16 -15.67 17.43
C GLY A 343 -20.39 -14.70 16.29
N VAL A 344 -20.72 -15.24 15.12
CA VAL A 344 -21.10 -14.47 13.92
C VAL A 344 -22.61 -14.56 13.72
N HIS A 345 -23.23 -13.43 13.36
CA HIS A 345 -24.66 -13.32 13.16
C HIS A 345 -24.99 -12.67 11.81
N VAL A 346 -26.10 -13.09 11.21
CA VAL A 346 -26.73 -12.42 10.08
C VAL A 346 -27.97 -11.66 10.56
N ARG A 347 -28.15 -10.42 10.10
CA ARG A 347 -29.35 -9.62 10.37
C ARG A 347 -30.35 -9.77 9.23
N LEU A 348 -31.52 -10.33 9.54
CA LEU A 348 -32.64 -10.54 8.64
C LEU A 348 -33.89 -9.94 9.27
N ASN A 349 -34.58 -9.02 8.58
CA ASN A 349 -35.82 -8.39 9.05
C ASN A 349 -35.73 -7.84 10.50
N ASN A 350 -34.64 -7.11 10.81
CA ASN A 350 -34.33 -6.59 12.15
C ASN A 350 -34.12 -7.63 13.26
N ARG A 351 -33.97 -8.91 12.93
CA ARG A 351 -33.58 -9.98 13.87
C ARG A 351 -32.19 -10.48 13.54
N TYR A 352 -31.44 -10.87 14.57
CA TYR A 352 -30.13 -11.49 14.43
C TYR A 352 -30.26 -13.01 14.55
N ARG A 353 -29.72 -13.73 13.58
CA ARG A 353 -29.64 -15.20 13.59
C ARG A 353 -28.16 -15.57 13.64
N GLU A 354 -27.79 -16.43 14.58
CA GLU A 354 -26.42 -16.94 14.68
C GLU A 354 -26.09 -17.82 13.47
N CYS A 355 -24.88 -17.68 12.96
CA CYS A 355 -24.37 -18.52 11.89
C CYS A 355 -23.75 -19.80 12.45
N PRO A 356 -23.89 -20.94 11.77
CA PRO A 356 -23.23 -22.16 12.18
C PRO A 356 -21.70 -22.01 12.12
N LYS A 357 -21.07 -22.40 13.22
CA LYS A 357 -19.62 -22.55 13.34
C LYS A 357 -19.16 -23.68 12.43
N ASP A 358 -18.11 -23.44 11.65
CA ASP A 358 -17.49 -24.48 10.85
C ASP A 358 -16.52 -25.28 11.74
N THR A 359 -16.90 -26.50 12.07
CA THR A 359 -16.11 -27.41 12.91
C THR A 359 -14.98 -28.10 12.14
N SER A 360 -14.95 -27.98 10.80
CA SER A 360 -13.91 -28.57 9.96
C SER A 360 -12.64 -27.72 9.90
N SER A 361 -12.73 -26.42 10.19
CA SER A 361 -11.60 -25.50 10.24
C SER A 361 -11.13 -25.29 11.69
N LEU A 362 -10.15 -26.08 12.12
CA LEU A 362 -9.46 -25.88 13.41
C LEU A 362 -8.48 -24.71 13.31
N HIS A 363 -8.65 -23.74 14.23
CA HIS A 363 -7.78 -22.60 14.62
C HIS A 363 -7.03 -21.81 13.52
N PRO A 364 -6.95 -20.47 13.61
CA PRO A 364 -5.96 -19.70 12.87
C PRO A 364 -4.55 -20.11 13.36
N ALA A 365 -3.96 -21.09 12.66
CA ALA A 365 -2.60 -21.60 12.73
C ALA A 365 -1.98 -21.95 14.11
N LYS A 366 -1.91 -23.26 14.39
CA LYS A 366 -0.66 -23.89 14.88
C LYS A 366 0.15 -24.51 13.72
N GLN A 367 -0.06 -24.05 12.48
CA GLN A 367 0.84 -24.42 11.39
C GLN A 367 2.07 -23.53 11.49
N ARG A 368 3.15 -24.10 12.06
CA ARG A 368 4.49 -23.56 11.90
C ARG A 368 4.72 -23.26 10.42
N PRO A 369 5.33 -22.11 10.05
CA PRO A 369 5.93 -22.02 8.73
C PRO A 369 6.89 -23.20 8.61
N THR A 370 6.67 -24.05 7.61
CA THR A 370 7.67 -25.03 7.21
C THR A 370 8.88 -24.21 6.79
N LEU A 371 9.86 -24.08 7.70
CA LEU A 371 11.22 -23.73 7.35
C LEU A 371 11.68 -24.81 6.39
N THR A 372 11.42 -24.61 5.10
CA THR A 372 12.21 -25.21 4.05
C THR A 372 13.59 -24.59 4.24
N CYS A 373 14.42 -25.25 5.05
CA CYS A 373 15.84 -24.99 5.10
C CYS A 373 16.31 -24.94 3.65
N LEU A 374 16.72 -23.75 3.23
CA LEU A 374 17.58 -23.56 2.09
C LEU A 374 18.70 -24.60 2.22
N ASN A 375 18.75 -25.51 1.26
CA ASN A 375 19.95 -26.29 0.98
C ASN A 375 21.05 -25.28 0.65
N LEU A 376 21.77 -24.87 1.69
CA LEU A 376 23.05 -24.21 1.62
C LEU A 376 24.04 -25.23 1.03
N PHE A 377 24.39 -24.99 -0.24
CA PHE A 377 25.48 -25.58 -1.03
C PHE A 377 25.33 -27.05 -1.43
N PRO A 378 25.77 -27.38 -2.67
CA PRO A 378 27.09 -27.96 -2.78
C PRO A 378 27.97 -27.30 -3.87
N HIS A 379 29.28 -27.51 -3.67
CA HIS A 379 30.48 -27.14 -4.42
C HIS A 379 30.37 -26.77 -5.89
#